data_AF-V5RUA7-F1
#
_entry.id   AF-V5RUA7-F1
#
_cell.length_a   1.000
_cell.length_b   1.000
_cell.length_c   1.000
_cell.angle_alpha   90.00
_cell.angle_beta   90.00
_cell.angle_gamma   90.00
#
_symmetry.space_group_name_H-M   'P 1'
#
loop_
_entity.id
_entity.type
_entity.pdbx_description
1 polymer ?
#
loop_
_entity_poly.entity_id
_entity_poly.type
_entity_poly.pdbx_seq_one_letter_code
_entity_poly.pdbx_strand_id
1 'polypeptide(L)'
;MKLWAKHTGFTIVELLIVIVVIAILAAITIVAYSGLQQRTRDNIRKSDLTSIAKALKLYSVDNGPMWIGVGCGSNGNGSGWFNYNYSPSGMNKCLKTAGVIDKDIVDPSGSINCSIGSLDCHAYMKYTCSQGGTATTYVYANLETLVHTTSDTDGTCAVNLDTDYGMNYFVKITD
;
A
#
# COMPACT_ATOMS: atom_id res chain seq x y z
N MET A 1 49.91 -4.74 53.96
CA MET A 1 48.84 -3.72 54.02
C MET A 1 47.96 -3.93 52.80
N LYS A 2 46.73 -4.42 52.98
CA LYS A 2 45.81 -4.72 51.87
C LYS A 2 44.77 -3.60 51.87
N LEU A 3 44.82 -2.70 50.88
CA LEU A 3 43.85 -1.62 50.70
C LEU A 3 42.58 -2.24 50.10
N TRP A 4 41.48 -2.25 50.85
CA TRP A 4 40.19 -2.69 50.35
C TRP A 4 39.59 -1.56 49.52
N ALA A 5 39.36 -1.81 48.24
CA ALA A 5 38.69 -0.86 47.35
C ALA A 5 37.27 -0.58 47.87
N LYS A 6 36.93 0.68 48.12
CA LYS A 6 35.56 1.11 48.44
C LYS A 6 34.68 0.81 47.21
N HIS A 7 33.82 -0.19 47.32
CA HIS A 7 32.69 -0.34 46.39
C HIS A 7 31.70 0.81 46.65
N THR A 8 31.67 1.79 45.76
CA THR A 8 30.62 2.80 45.70
C THR A 8 29.39 2.18 45.04
N GLY A 9 28.37 1.86 45.83
CA GLY A 9 27.09 1.39 45.33
C GLY A 9 26.24 2.53 44.78
N PHE A 10 25.42 2.24 43.77
CA PHE A 10 24.38 3.15 43.29
C PHE A 10 23.37 3.44 44.41
N THR A 11 22.94 4.69 44.53
CA THR A 11 21.87 5.09 45.43
C THR A 11 20.52 4.65 44.87
N ILE A 12 19.56 4.37 45.75
CA ILE A 12 18.17 4.06 45.37
C ILE A 12 17.57 5.24 44.58
N VAL A 13 17.95 6.48 44.93
CA VAL A 13 17.50 7.69 44.24
C VAL A 13 18.01 7.75 42.80
N GLU A 14 19.26 7.41 42.55
CA GLU A 14 19.80 7.34 41.19
C GLU A 14 19.06 6.31 40.34
N LEU A 15 18.79 5.11 40.89
CA LEU A 15 18.01 4.09 40.17
C LEU A 15 16.58 4.57 39.88
N LEU A 16 15.95 5.25 40.84
CA LEU A 16 14.59 5.78 40.71
C LEU A 16 14.49 6.84 39.60
N ILE A 17 15.44 7.77 39.53
CA ILE A 17 15.44 8.80 38.49
C ILE A 17 15.60 8.15 37.11
N VAL A 18 16.48 7.15 36.97
CA VAL A 18 16.71 6.46 35.70
C VAL A 18 15.44 5.78 35.18
N ILE A 19 14.71 5.05 36.03
CA ILE A 19 13.47 4.39 35.59
C ILE A 19 12.38 5.39 35.22
N VAL A 20 12.30 6.53 35.92
CA VAL A 20 11.35 7.61 35.60
C VAL A 20 11.67 8.22 34.24
N VAL A 21 12.95 8.51 33.97
CA VAL A 21 13.38 9.04 32.68
C VAL A 21 13.09 8.04 31.55
N ILE A 22 13.39 6.75 31.73
CA ILE A 22 13.10 5.71 30.74
C ILE A 22 11.59 5.61 30.49
N ALA A 23 10.76 5.68 31.54
CA ALA A 23 9.30 5.61 31.41
C ALA A 23 8.74 6.79 30.58
N ILE A 24 9.23 8.01 30.82
CA ILE A 24 8.82 9.20 30.06
C ILE A 24 9.25 9.09 28.59
N LEU A 25 10.51 8.70 28.33
CA LEU A 25 11.01 8.53 26.97
C LEU A 25 10.24 7.44 26.22
N ALA A 26 10.00 6.29 26.85
CA ALA A 26 9.23 5.20 26.27
C ALA A 26 7.82 5.66 25.85
N ALA A 27 7.10 6.38 26.72
CA ALA A 27 5.76 6.88 26.42
C ALA A 27 5.74 7.80 25.18
N ILE A 28 6.68 8.74 25.08
CA ILE A 28 6.79 9.65 23.92
C ILE A 28 7.13 8.86 22.64
N THR A 29 8.07 7.90 22.73
CA THR A 29 8.47 7.12 21.55
C THR A 29 7.34 6.27 20.98
N ILE A 30 6.47 5.69 21.81
CA ILE A 30 5.36 4.85 21.35
C ILE A 30 4.38 5.65 20.48
N VAL A 31 4.01 6.86 20.91
CA VAL A 31 3.08 7.73 20.18
C VAL A 31 3.70 8.22 18.86
N ALA A 32 4.98 8.59 18.87
CA ALA A 32 5.66 9.02 17.65
C ALA A 32 5.85 7.88 16.64
N TYR A 33 6.11 6.66 17.12
CA TYR A 33 6.41 5.51 16.29
C TYR A 33 5.22 5.08 15.42
N SER A 34 3.99 5.11 15.94
CA SER A 34 2.79 4.74 15.16
C SER A 34 2.60 5.63 13.93
N GLY A 35 2.67 6.96 14.09
CA GLY A 35 2.54 7.91 12.98
C GLY A 35 3.65 7.79 11.93
N LEU A 36 4.88 7.45 12.34
CA LEU A 36 6.00 7.21 11.43
C LEU A 36 5.80 5.93 10.60
N GLN A 37 5.28 4.87 11.20
CA GLN A 37 4.98 3.64 10.47
C GLN A 37 3.92 3.86 9.38
N GLN A 38 2.85 4.61 9.69
CA GLN A 38 1.79 4.93 8.72
C GLN A 38 2.37 5.66 7.48
N ARG A 39 3.17 6.71 7.71
CA ARG A 39 3.84 7.45 6.63
C ARG A 39 4.79 6.57 5.82
N THR A 40 5.48 5.63 6.47
CA THR A 40 6.37 4.69 5.79
C THR A 40 5.58 3.75 4.88
N ARG A 41 4.46 3.19 5.36
CA ARG A 41 3.59 2.34 4.53
C ARG A 41 3.00 3.12 3.36
N ASP A 42 2.56 4.36 3.57
CA ASP A 42 2.06 5.21 2.48
C ASP A 42 3.13 5.52 1.42
N ASN A 43 4.37 5.74 1.82
CA ASN A 43 5.47 5.92 0.87
C ASN A 43 5.71 4.64 0.05
N ILE A 44 5.62 3.46 0.69
CA ILE A 44 5.70 2.17 -0.02
C ILE A 44 4.54 2.06 -1.01
N ARG A 45 3.29 2.32 -0.59
CA ARG A 45 2.10 2.27 -1.47
C ARG A 45 2.24 3.19 -2.69
N LYS A 46 2.71 4.42 -2.51
CA LYS A 46 2.97 5.34 -3.63
C LYS A 46 4.06 4.79 -4.57
N SER A 47 5.13 4.24 -4.02
CA SER A 47 6.19 3.59 -4.80
C SER A 47 5.68 2.35 -5.55
N ASP A 48 4.81 1.57 -4.92
CA ASP A 48 4.21 0.38 -5.52
C ASP A 48 3.26 0.76 -6.65
N LEU A 49 2.41 1.79 -6.49
CA LEU A 49 1.53 2.27 -7.56
C LEU A 49 2.31 2.79 -8.77
N THR A 50 3.42 3.49 -8.55
CA THR A 50 4.29 3.94 -9.66
C THR A 50 5.01 2.77 -10.34
N SER A 51 5.42 1.76 -9.56
CA SER A 51 6.02 0.52 -10.08
C SER A 51 5.01 -0.31 -10.88
N ILE A 52 3.79 -0.45 -10.38
CA ILE A 52 2.67 -1.07 -11.08
C ILE A 52 2.40 -0.30 -12.37
N ALA A 53 2.32 1.03 -12.32
CA ALA A 53 2.08 1.84 -13.51
C ALA A 53 3.14 1.62 -14.60
N LYS A 54 4.42 1.57 -14.21
CA LYS A 54 5.51 1.25 -15.12
C LYS A 54 5.40 -0.17 -15.67
N ALA A 55 5.09 -1.15 -14.82
CA ALA A 55 4.91 -2.55 -15.23
C ALA A 55 3.75 -2.71 -16.23
N LEU A 56 2.64 -2.02 -16.00
CA LEU A 56 1.51 -2.02 -16.93
C LEU A 56 1.86 -1.45 -18.30
N LYS A 57 2.66 -0.36 -18.34
CA LYS A 57 3.19 0.20 -19.58
C LYS A 57 4.19 -0.71 -20.28
N LEU A 58 5.05 -1.39 -19.54
CA LEU A 58 5.99 -2.34 -20.13
C LEU A 58 5.25 -3.56 -20.69
N TYR A 59 4.28 -4.08 -19.95
CA TYR A 59 3.41 -5.17 -20.42
C TYR A 59 2.70 -4.80 -21.72
N SER A 60 2.24 -3.56 -21.86
CA SER A 60 1.50 -3.13 -23.05
C SER A 60 2.34 -3.03 -24.32
N VAL A 61 3.67 -2.93 -24.21
CA VAL A 61 4.58 -2.95 -25.37
C VAL A 61 4.52 -4.31 -26.08
N ASP A 62 4.54 -5.41 -25.33
CA ASP A 62 4.63 -6.76 -25.89
C ASP A 62 3.28 -7.45 -26.06
N ASN A 63 2.32 -7.19 -25.15
CA ASN A 63 1.05 -7.92 -25.08
C ASN A 63 -0.16 -7.04 -25.43
N GLY A 64 0.07 -5.75 -25.69
CA GLY A 64 -0.97 -4.74 -25.75
C GLY A 64 -1.53 -4.39 -24.36
N PRO A 65 -2.35 -3.33 -24.27
CA PRO A 65 -2.92 -2.88 -23.02
C PRO A 65 -3.72 -3.97 -22.30
N MET A 66 -3.56 -4.10 -20.99
CA MET A 66 -4.30 -5.08 -20.20
C MET A 66 -5.77 -4.67 -20.04
N TRP A 67 -6.61 -5.07 -20.99
CA TRP A 67 -8.04 -4.73 -21.09
C TRP A 67 -8.96 -5.93 -20.80
N ILE A 68 -10.26 -5.74 -21.03
CA ILE A 68 -11.23 -6.83 -21.00
C ILE A 68 -10.86 -7.93 -22.01
N GLY A 69 -10.93 -9.18 -21.58
CA GLY A 69 -10.75 -10.36 -22.43
C GLY A 69 -9.31 -10.88 -22.51
N VAL A 70 -8.34 -10.21 -21.89
CA VAL A 70 -6.92 -10.64 -21.90
C VAL A 70 -6.61 -11.80 -20.95
N GLY A 71 -7.58 -12.23 -20.13
CA GLY A 71 -7.38 -13.34 -19.19
C GLY A 71 -6.62 -12.96 -17.90
N CYS A 72 -6.53 -11.66 -17.60
CA CYS A 72 -5.94 -11.12 -16.37
C CYS A 72 -6.98 -10.35 -15.55
N GLY A 73 -6.78 -10.25 -14.23
CA GLY A 73 -7.72 -9.57 -13.34
C GLY A 73 -9.00 -10.36 -13.09
N SER A 74 -9.99 -9.72 -12.45
CA SER A 74 -11.24 -10.37 -12.06
C SER A 74 -11.99 -10.89 -13.29
N ASN A 75 -12.23 -12.20 -13.32
CA ASN A 75 -12.85 -12.91 -14.46
C ASN A 75 -12.17 -12.66 -15.82
N GLY A 76 -10.90 -12.24 -15.83
CA GLY A 76 -10.15 -11.98 -17.08
C GLY A 76 -10.43 -10.63 -17.71
N ASN A 77 -11.08 -9.71 -17.00
CA ASN A 77 -11.50 -8.40 -17.50
C ASN A 77 -10.41 -7.31 -17.48
N GLY A 78 -9.18 -7.68 -17.14
CA GLY A 78 -8.05 -6.77 -16.98
C GLY A 78 -8.22 -5.78 -15.82
N SER A 79 -9.22 -5.91 -14.94
CA SER A 79 -9.54 -4.93 -13.89
C SER A 79 -9.92 -5.61 -12.57
N GLY A 80 -9.96 -4.85 -11.47
CA GLY A 80 -10.28 -5.31 -10.12
C GLY A 80 -9.07 -5.29 -9.18
N TRP A 81 -9.07 -6.19 -8.18
CA TRP A 81 -7.94 -6.34 -7.25
C TRP A 81 -6.65 -6.73 -7.98
N PHE A 82 -5.54 -6.11 -7.63
CA PHE A 82 -4.25 -6.34 -8.28
C PHE A 82 -3.70 -7.75 -8.01
N ASN A 83 -3.77 -8.19 -6.75
CA ASN A 83 -3.38 -9.51 -6.29
C ASN A 83 -4.58 -10.45 -6.14
N TYR A 84 -5.43 -10.49 -7.16
CA TYR A 84 -6.63 -11.33 -7.14
C TYR A 84 -6.27 -12.82 -7.35
N ASN A 85 -6.75 -13.69 -6.46
CA ASN A 85 -6.43 -15.13 -6.46
C ASN A 85 -7.44 -16.02 -7.20
N TYR A 86 -8.41 -15.45 -7.92
CA TYR A 86 -9.41 -16.24 -8.64
C TYR A 86 -9.11 -16.32 -10.14
N SER A 87 -9.72 -17.31 -10.80
CA SER A 87 -9.59 -17.62 -12.22
C SER A 87 -10.05 -16.45 -13.11
N PRO A 88 -9.41 -16.19 -14.27
CA PRO A 88 -8.32 -16.93 -14.90
C PRO A 88 -6.92 -16.65 -14.32
N SER A 89 -6.58 -15.41 -13.96
CA SER A 89 -5.33 -15.06 -13.24
C SER A 89 -5.36 -13.63 -12.70
N GLY A 90 -4.78 -13.38 -11.52
CA GLY A 90 -4.55 -12.04 -11.01
C GLY A 90 -3.58 -11.23 -11.88
N MET A 91 -3.70 -9.90 -11.86
CA MET A 91 -2.86 -9.01 -12.68
C MET A 91 -1.38 -9.10 -12.31
N ASN A 92 -1.07 -9.19 -11.01
CA ASN A 92 0.29 -9.42 -10.54
C ASN A 92 0.91 -10.69 -11.14
N LYS A 93 0.12 -11.79 -11.21
CA LYS A 93 0.57 -13.05 -11.83
C LYS A 93 0.79 -12.92 -13.34
N CYS A 94 -0.08 -12.20 -14.04
CA CYS A 94 0.09 -11.93 -15.46
C CYS A 94 1.37 -11.15 -15.75
N LEU A 95 1.64 -10.08 -14.99
CA LEU A 95 2.86 -9.28 -15.15
C LEU A 95 4.12 -10.09 -14.89
N LYS A 96 4.08 -10.97 -13.89
CA LYS A 96 5.18 -11.89 -13.59
C LYS A 96 5.37 -12.96 -14.66
N THR A 97 4.28 -13.50 -15.20
CA THR A 97 4.32 -14.48 -16.30
C THR A 97 4.88 -13.87 -17.58
N ALA A 98 4.57 -12.59 -17.82
CA ALA A 98 5.13 -11.81 -18.92
C ALA A 98 6.59 -11.37 -18.67
N GLY A 99 7.19 -11.70 -17.52
CA GLY A 99 8.58 -11.33 -17.20
C GLY A 99 8.78 -9.84 -16.92
N VAL A 100 7.71 -9.09 -16.66
CA VAL A 100 7.79 -7.63 -16.43
C VAL A 100 8.15 -7.30 -14.98
N ILE A 101 7.79 -8.19 -14.05
CA ILE A 101 8.11 -8.06 -12.62
C ILE A 101 8.66 -9.38 -12.08
N ASP A 102 9.66 -9.29 -11.21
CA ASP A 102 10.28 -10.46 -10.57
C ASP A 102 9.62 -10.84 -9.23
N LYS A 103 9.09 -9.83 -8.53
CA LYS A 103 8.47 -9.95 -7.21
C LYS A 103 7.02 -9.49 -7.24
N ASP A 104 6.18 -10.17 -6.47
CA ASP A 104 4.80 -9.78 -6.25
C ASP A 104 4.73 -8.41 -5.55
N ILE A 105 3.93 -7.50 -6.10
CA ILE A 105 3.70 -6.17 -5.52
C ILE A 105 2.41 -6.26 -4.69
N VAL A 106 2.55 -6.33 -3.37
CA VAL A 106 1.47 -6.48 -2.38
C VAL A 106 1.56 -5.37 -1.36
N ASP A 107 0.41 -4.90 -0.85
CA ASP A 107 0.39 -3.88 0.19
C ASP A 107 1.23 -4.25 1.42
N PRO A 108 1.90 -3.29 2.09
CA PRO A 108 2.62 -3.55 3.33
C PRO A 108 1.81 -4.21 4.45
N SER A 109 0.48 -4.07 4.46
CA SER A 109 -0.40 -4.78 5.40
C SER A 109 -0.57 -6.27 5.07
N GLY A 110 -0.19 -6.69 3.86
CA GLY A 110 -0.46 -8.02 3.30
C GLY A 110 -1.85 -8.17 2.70
N SER A 111 -2.67 -7.11 2.68
CA SER A 111 -4.03 -7.17 2.13
C SER A 111 -4.00 -7.33 0.61
N ILE A 112 -4.76 -8.29 0.10
CA ILE A 112 -4.87 -8.58 -1.34
C ILE A 112 -6.26 -8.31 -1.93
N ASN A 113 -7.29 -8.17 -1.08
CA ASN A 113 -8.66 -7.84 -1.44
C ASN A 113 -9.35 -7.12 -0.27
N CYS A 114 -10.49 -6.49 -0.58
CA CYS A 114 -11.33 -5.81 0.40
C CYS A 114 -12.80 -6.25 0.25
N SER A 115 -13.54 -6.18 1.36
CA SER A 115 -15.00 -6.30 1.37
C SER A 115 -15.65 -4.94 1.12
N ILE A 116 -16.79 -4.92 0.43
CA ILE A 116 -17.56 -3.70 0.22
C ILE A 116 -17.99 -3.12 1.58
N GLY A 117 -17.88 -1.81 1.74
CA GLY A 117 -18.11 -1.07 2.99
C GLY A 117 -16.92 -1.04 3.93
N SER A 118 -15.78 -1.64 3.56
CA SER A 118 -14.54 -1.58 4.35
C SER A 118 -13.68 -0.41 3.88
N LEU A 119 -13.66 0.68 4.65
CA LEU A 119 -12.91 1.89 4.31
C LEU A 119 -11.44 1.88 4.79
N ASP A 120 -11.05 0.89 5.58
CA ASP A 120 -9.70 0.76 6.16
C ASP A 120 -8.87 -0.30 5.43
N CYS A 121 -9.15 -0.54 4.14
CA CYS A 121 -8.49 -1.58 3.38
C CYS A 121 -7.47 -1.02 2.40
N HIS A 122 -6.25 -1.58 2.43
CA HIS A 122 -5.12 -1.04 1.69
C HIS A 122 -4.72 -1.86 0.44
N ALA A 123 -5.55 -2.82 0.02
CA ALA A 123 -5.24 -3.61 -1.18
C ALA A 123 -5.29 -2.75 -2.45
N TYR A 124 -4.41 -3.04 -3.41
CA TYR A 124 -4.35 -2.29 -4.67
C TYR A 124 -5.43 -2.73 -5.66
N MET A 125 -6.01 -1.77 -6.38
CA MET A 125 -6.93 -2.03 -7.49
C MET A 125 -6.43 -1.40 -8.78
N LYS A 126 -6.92 -1.91 -9.90
CA LYS A 126 -6.72 -1.33 -11.22
C LYS A 126 -8.01 -1.38 -12.02
N TYR A 127 -8.34 -0.29 -12.70
CA TYR A 127 -9.45 -0.22 -13.65
C TYR A 127 -9.01 0.46 -14.94
N THR A 128 -9.58 0.03 -16.05
CA THR A 128 -9.44 0.70 -17.34
C THR A 128 -10.80 1.06 -17.89
N CYS A 129 -10.89 2.24 -18.49
CA CYS A 129 -12.08 2.73 -19.18
C CYS A 129 -11.65 3.58 -20.37
N SER A 130 -12.61 3.89 -21.25
CA SER A 130 -12.40 4.87 -22.32
C SER A 130 -12.88 6.24 -21.83
N GLN A 131 -11.97 7.21 -21.73
CA GLN A 131 -12.30 8.60 -21.42
C GLN A 131 -11.88 9.47 -22.59
N GLY A 132 -12.83 10.19 -23.19
CA GLY A 132 -12.56 11.07 -24.34
C GLY A 132 -12.06 10.33 -25.59
N GLY A 133 -12.40 9.05 -25.74
CA GLY A 133 -11.97 8.21 -26.87
C GLY A 133 -10.60 7.53 -26.68
N THR A 134 -9.90 7.84 -25.59
CA THR A 134 -8.60 7.23 -25.26
C THR A 134 -8.75 6.27 -24.10
N ALA A 135 -8.15 5.09 -24.23
CA ALA A 135 -8.08 4.14 -23.14
C ALA A 135 -7.21 4.69 -22.01
N THR A 136 -7.80 4.77 -20.84
CA THR A 136 -7.17 5.33 -19.65
C THR A 136 -7.22 4.28 -18.56
N THR A 137 -6.06 4.03 -17.95
CA THR A 137 -5.95 3.11 -16.83
C THR A 137 -5.69 3.87 -15.55
N TYR A 138 -6.33 3.46 -14.46
CA TYR A 138 -6.07 3.97 -13.12
C TYR A 138 -5.70 2.82 -12.21
N VAL A 139 -4.71 3.08 -11.34
CA VAL A 139 -4.37 2.21 -10.21
C VAL A 139 -4.66 2.95 -8.92
N TYR A 140 -5.20 2.25 -7.93
CA TYR A 140 -5.79 2.82 -6.73
C TYR A 140 -5.18 2.22 -5.47
N ALA A 141 -5.10 3.03 -4.42
CA ALA A 141 -4.73 2.63 -3.07
C ALA A 141 -5.48 3.48 -2.03
N ASN A 142 -5.53 2.96 -0.80
CA ASN A 142 -5.90 3.72 0.39
C ASN A 142 -4.63 4.05 1.17
N LEU A 143 -4.35 5.34 1.33
CA LEU A 143 -3.26 5.87 2.15
C LEU A 143 -3.77 6.22 3.53
N GLU A 144 -3.06 5.77 4.57
CA GLU A 144 -3.47 5.93 5.97
C GLU A 144 -3.39 7.37 6.47
N THR A 145 -2.49 8.17 5.88
CA THR A 145 -2.28 9.57 6.27
C THR A 145 -3.09 10.56 5.44
N LEU A 146 -3.71 10.11 4.35
CA LEU A 146 -4.59 10.93 3.53
C LEU A 146 -6.03 10.79 4.04
N VAL A 147 -6.69 11.92 4.26
CA VAL A 147 -8.09 11.92 4.67
C VAL A 147 -8.94 11.42 3.51
N HIS A 148 -9.70 10.36 3.76
CA HIS A 148 -10.67 9.82 2.82
C HIS A 148 -11.91 10.72 2.71
N THR A 149 -12.41 10.87 1.49
CA THR A 149 -13.66 11.56 1.16
C THR A 149 -14.51 10.70 0.23
N THR A 150 -15.82 10.98 0.15
CA THR A 150 -16.75 10.24 -0.71
C THR A 150 -16.69 10.67 -2.19
N SER A 151 -15.64 11.39 -2.59
CA SER A 151 -15.46 11.90 -3.95
C SER A 151 -14.04 11.67 -4.47
N ASP A 152 -13.21 10.93 -3.74
CA ASP A 152 -11.80 10.77 -4.09
C ASP A 152 -11.61 10.03 -5.43
N THR A 153 -12.57 9.20 -5.86
CA THR A 153 -12.47 8.44 -7.12
C THR A 153 -13.42 8.86 -8.24
N ASP A 154 -14.24 9.90 -8.02
CA ASP A 154 -15.28 10.38 -8.95
C ASP A 154 -14.76 10.75 -10.36
N GLY A 155 -13.51 11.19 -10.48
CA GLY A 155 -12.89 11.57 -11.75
C GLY A 155 -12.24 10.41 -12.52
N THR A 156 -12.42 9.17 -12.06
CA THR A 156 -11.67 8.01 -12.56
C THR A 156 -12.56 7.00 -13.28
N CYS A 157 -12.02 5.83 -13.62
CA CYS A 157 -12.79 4.75 -14.24
C CYS A 157 -13.77 4.03 -13.31
N ALA A 158 -13.61 4.19 -11.99
CA ALA A 158 -14.44 3.55 -10.99
C ALA A 158 -14.68 4.57 -9.88
N VAL A 159 -15.88 5.15 -9.89
CA VAL A 159 -16.25 6.34 -9.08
C VAL A 159 -16.63 6.01 -7.65
N ASN A 160 -16.92 4.75 -7.36
CA ASN A 160 -17.41 4.28 -6.08
C ASN A 160 -16.34 3.59 -5.23
N LEU A 161 -15.07 3.58 -5.65
CA LEU A 161 -14.04 2.86 -4.90
C LEU A 161 -13.70 3.54 -3.58
N ASP A 162 -13.87 4.86 -3.50
CA ASP A 162 -13.77 5.58 -2.24
C ASP A 162 -14.89 5.18 -1.27
N THR A 163 -16.14 5.12 -1.71
CA THR A 163 -17.27 4.74 -0.85
C THR A 163 -17.35 3.24 -0.56
N ASP A 164 -16.93 2.38 -1.48
CA ASP A 164 -16.99 0.93 -1.31
C ASP A 164 -15.78 0.36 -0.56
N TYR A 165 -14.59 0.93 -0.75
CA TYR A 165 -13.33 0.35 -0.27
C TYR A 165 -12.38 1.36 0.38
N GLY A 166 -12.78 2.62 0.52
CA GLY A 166 -11.95 3.67 1.10
C GLY A 166 -10.80 4.13 0.21
N MET A 167 -10.78 3.81 -1.10
CA MET A 167 -9.68 4.25 -1.96
C MET A 167 -9.62 5.78 -2.00
N ASN A 168 -8.48 6.37 -1.64
CA ASN A 168 -8.32 7.83 -1.54
C ASN A 168 -7.15 8.37 -2.40
N TYR A 169 -6.41 7.47 -3.07
CA TYR A 169 -5.27 7.83 -3.89
C TYR A 169 -5.24 7.01 -5.17
N PHE A 170 -4.89 7.63 -6.28
CA PHE A 170 -4.79 6.97 -7.57
C PHE A 170 -3.66 7.53 -8.42
N VAL A 171 -3.18 6.70 -9.36
CA VAL A 171 -2.24 7.10 -10.40
C VAL A 171 -2.89 6.82 -11.76
N LYS A 172 -2.97 7.86 -12.59
CA LYS A 172 -3.46 7.79 -13.96
C LYS A 172 -2.33 7.32 -14.89
N ILE A 173 -2.63 6.35 -15.72
CA ILE A 173 -1.77 5.78 -16.76
C ILE A 173 -2.46 6.07 -18.08
N THR A 174 -1.86 6.97 -18.85
CA THR A 174 -2.22 7.20 -20.25
C THR A 174 -1.22 6.44 -21.12
N ASP A 175 -1.77 5.69 -22.08
CA ASP A 175 -1.04 5.14 -23.22
C ASP A 175 -0.78 6.23 -24.27
#